data_AF-A0AA87TF36-F1
#
_entry.id   AF-A0AA87TF36-F1
#
_cell.length_a   1.000
_cell.length_b   1.000
_cell.length_c   1.000
_cell.angle_alpha   90.00
_cell.angle_beta   90.00
_cell.angle_gamma   90.00
#
_symmetry.space_group_name_H-M   'P 1'
#
loop_
_entity.id
_entity.type
_entity.pdbx_description
1 polymer ?
#
loop_
_entity_poly.entity_id
_entity_poly.type
_entity_poly.pdbx_seq_one_letter_code
_entity_poly.pdbx_strand_id
1 'polypeptide(L)'
;MNGNVQANSTISVYPEIGGKITRVYVTLGSIVKRGDKLAEIDPSTPGMYYEISPVYAPISGTITALPLTVGTSVNTNTAVAQIGNIRELQIKAKVPERDVSVLKQDLKAQVSLVAYKNQIFDAHVIRVSPIVDEVSRTKEIYLAFDTIDPKINAGMYAKIKLLTVLHKDALCLPIDAIQTLDDKNFVYVVQSDSTVTVRTVEIGVNVDGIVEIVNGLSEGDKIVVDGTQNLSEGAQIREAAANTASAL
;
A
#
# COMPACT_ATOMS: atom_id res chain seq x y z
N MET A 1 -0.72 -3.31 -5.60
CA MET A 1 0.76 -3.31 -5.44
C MET A 1 1.12 -3.50 -3.97
N ASN A 2 2.40 -3.65 -3.63
CA ASN A 2 2.83 -3.89 -2.25
C ASN A 2 3.90 -2.90 -1.79
N GLY A 3 4.01 -2.70 -0.48
CA GLY A 3 5.02 -1.85 0.15
C GLY A 3 5.23 -2.17 1.63
N ASN A 4 6.13 -1.43 2.26
CA ASN A 4 6.46 -1.58 3.67
C ASN A 4 6.20 -0.28 4.43
N VAL A 5 5.62 -0.39 5.62
CA VAL A 5 5.48 0.71 6.56
C VAL A 5 6.84 0.95 7.22
N GLN A 6 7.32 2.19 7.20
CA GLN A 6 8.59 2.58 7.80
C GLN A 6 8.48 3.97 8.44
N ALA A 7 9.37 4.26 9.39
CA ALA A 7 9.54 5.63 9.88
C ALA A 7 10.01 6.53 8.73
N ASN A 8 9.63 7.81 8.75
CA ASN A 8 10.06 8.76 7.73
C ASN A 8 11.56 9.09 7.79
N SER A 9 12.15 9.01 8.97
CA SER A 9 13.58 9.15 9.23
C SER A 9 14.02 8.14 10.27
N THR A 10 15.12 7.44 9.99
CA THR A 10 15.79 6.53 10.93
C THR A 10 17.28 6.78 10.86
N ILE A 11 17.96 6.76 12.01
CA ILE A 11 19.42 6.76 12.11
C ILE A 11 19.88 5.52 12.85
N SER A 12 20.91 4.86 12.31
CA SER A 12 21.63 3.81 13.03
C SER A 12 22.63 4.46 13.98
N VAL A 13 22.64 4.00 15.22
CA VAL A 13 23.63 4.38 16.22
C VAL A 13 24.75 3.36 16.15
N TYR A 14 25.99 3.86 16.13
CA TYR A 14 27.21 3.06 16.13
C TYR A 14 28.05 3.43 17.35
N PRO A 15 28.75 2.47 17.95
CA PRO A 15 29.63 2.77 19.06
C PRO A 15 30.94 3.38 18.54
N GLU A 16 31.54 4.26 19.32
CA GLU A 16 32.84 4.86 18.96
C GLU A 16 34.00 3.87 19.17
N ILE A 17 33.82 2.88 20.03
CA ILE A 17 34.82 1.86 20.38
C ILE A 17 34.15 0.48 20.38
N GLY A 18 34.86 -0.54 19.91
CA GLY A 18 34.42 -1.93 19.97
C GLY A 18 34.67 -2.57 21.35
N GLY A 19 33.87 -3.56 21.70
CA GLY A 19 33.97 -4.25 22.98
C GLY A 19 32.75 -5.10 23.28
N LYS A 20 32.60 -5.53 24.53
CA LYS A 20 31.43 -6.29 24.98
C LYS A 20 30.38 -5.37 25.60
N ILE A 21 29.12 -5.54 25.23
CA ILE A 21 28.00 -4.87 25.89
C ILE A 21 27.92 -5.34 27.34
N THR A 22 28.05 -4.44 28.31
CA THR A 22 27.90 -4.75 29.73
C THR A 22 26.52 -4.36 30.26
N ARG A 23 25.92 -3.32 29.68
CA ARG A 23 24.60 -2.82 30.09
C ARG A 23 23.83 -2.23 28.93
N VAL A 24 22.51 -2.38 28.97
CA VAL A 24 21.57 -1.75 28.04
C VAL A 24 20.53 -1.01 28.89
N TYR A 25 20.30 0.27 28.57
CA TYR A 25 19.46 1.18 29.33
C TYR A 25 18.08 1.41 28.70
N VAL A 26 17.89 0.95 27.47
CA VAL A 26 16.68 1.15 26.67
C VAL A 26 16.11 -0.18 26.20
N THR A 27 14.85 -0.17 25.79
CA THR A 27 14.18 -1.29 25.14
C THR A 27 13.58 -0.86 23.80
N LEU A 28 13.23 -1.83 22.96
CA LEU A 28 12.49 -1.56 21.73
C LEU A 28 11.20 -0.76 22.04
N GLY A 29 10.96 0.32 21.31
CA GLY A 29 9.83 1.23 21.56
C GLY A 29 10.07 2.32 22.60
N SER A 30 11.22 2.33 23.30
CA SER A 30 11.59 3.40 24.23
C SER A 30 11.73 4.75 23.51
N ILE A 31 11.20 5.81 24.12
CA ILE A 31 11.44 7.19 23.66
C ILE A 31 12.74 7.68 24.28
N VAL A 32 13.63 8.19 23.45
CA VAL A 32 14.94 8.73 23.86
C VAL A 32 15.10 10.17 23.38
N LYS A 33 15.87 10.95 24.12
CA LYS A 33 16.34 12.28 23.74
C LYS A 33 17.79 12.20 23.28
N ARG A 34 18.21 13.14 22.43
CA ARG A 34 19.63 13.31 22.11
C ARG A 34 20.45 13.40 23.40
N GLY A 35 21.49 12.60 23.50
CA GLY A 35 22.38 12.52 24.67
C GLY A 35 21.97 11.48 25.72
N ASP A 36 20.81 10.84 25.58
CA ASP A 36 20.44 9.74 26.48
C ASP A 36 21.40 8.56 26.31
N LYS A 37 21.81 7.95 27.43
CA LYS A 37 22.65 6.77 27.43
C LYS A 37 21.84 5.55 27.00
N LEU A 38 22.30 4.85 25.96
CA LEU A 38 21.65 3.68 25.39
C LEU A 38 22.23 2.38 25.93
N ALA A 39 23.55 2.30 25.98
CA ALA A 39 24.30 1.11 26.37
C ALA A 39 25.68 1.46 26.92
N GLU A 40 26.34 0.47 27.51
CA GLU A 40 27.73 0.53 27.98
C GLU A 40 28.54 -0.61 27.36
N ILE A 41 29.76 -0.28 26.95
CA ILE A 41 30.71 -1.16 26.28
C ILE A 41 31.96 -1.27 27.13
N ASP A 42 32.39 -2.48 27.41
CA ASP A 42 33.70 -2.77 27.97
C ASP A 42 34.67 -3.13 26.84
N PRO A 43 35.65 -2.26 26.52
CA PRO A 43 36.65 -2.53 25.50
C PRO A 43 37.84 -3.35 26.04
N SER A 44 37.82 -3.76 27.31
CA SER A 44 38.91 -4.51 27.94
C SER A 44 39.18 -5.85 27.25
N THR A 45 40.46 -6.15 27.10
CA THR A 45 40.98 -7.42 26.56
C THR A 45 41.89 -8.07 27.61
N PRO A 46 42.15 -9.40 27.57
CA PRO A 46 43.03 -10.03 28.54
C PRO A 46 44.38 -9.30 28.67
N GLY A 47 44.69 -8.82 29.87
CA GLY A 47 45.91 -8.06 30.17
C GLY A 47 45.83 -6.53 30.00
N MET A 48 44.70 -5.99 29.51
CA MET A 48 44.46 -4.55 29.32
C MET A 48 43.08 -4.16 29.87
N TYR A 49 43.07 -3.25 30.86
CA TYR A 49 41.85 -2.73 31.46
C TYR A 49 41.59 -1.31 30.96
N TYR A 50 40.39 -1.07 30.47
CA TYR A 50 39.94 0.24 30.00
C TYR A 50 38.68 0.67 30.75
N GLU A 51 38.38 1.98 30.69
CA GLU A 51 37.12 2.49 31.20
C GLU A 51 35.95 2.05 30.31
N ILE A 52 34.79 1.84 30.94
CA ILE A 52 33.56 1.53 30.23
C ILE A 52 33.17 2.72 29.34
N SER A 53 32.99 2.44 28.05
CA SER A 53 32.59 3.44 27.06
C SER A 53 31.06 3.48 26.92
N PRO A 54 30.41 4.62 27.18
CA PRO A 54 28.97 4.78 26.99
C PRO A 54 28.62 4.99 25.51
N VAL A 55 27.45 4.47 25.10
CA VAL A 55 26.83 4.78 23.81
C VAL A 55 25.67 5.74 24.05
N TYR A 56 25.64 6.86 23.33
CA TYR A 56 24.59 7.87 23.45
C TYR A 56 23.67 7.94 22.23
N ALA A 57 22.44 8.40 22.45
CA ALA A 57 21.50 8.70 21.39
C ALA A 57 21.94 9.96 20.61
N PRO A 58 22.20 9.87 19.29
CA PRO A 58 22.61 11.03 18.49
C PRO A 58 21.45 12.00 18.19
N ILE A 59 20.21 11.52 18.27
CA ILE A 59 18.98 12.28 18.03
C ILE A 59 17.90 11.89 19.05
N SER A 60 16.85 12.71 19.14
CA SER A 60 15.63 12.36 19.85
C SER A 60 14.71 11.53 18.94
N GLY A 61 14.01 10.53 19.49
CA GLY A 61 13.09 9.69 18.73
C GLY A 61 12.70 8.44 19.51
N THR A 62 12.25 7.41 18.78
CA THR A 62 11.89 6.12 19.35
C THR A 62 12.87 5.04 18.90
N ILE A 63 13.25 4.13 19.80
CA ILE A 63 14.07 2.96 19.46
C ILE A 63 13.27 2.03 18.54
N THR A 64 13.63 1.95 17.26
CA THR A 64 12.97 1.12 16.24
C THR A 64 13.66 -0.22 16.00
N ALA A 65 14.93 -0.35 16.39
CA ALA A 65 15.64 -1.61 16.43
C ALA A 65 16.68 -1.58 17.55
N LEU A 66 16.84 -2.71 18.24
CA LEU A 66 17.82 -2.84 19.32
C LEU A 66 18.43 -4.25 19.27
N PRO A 67 19.39 -4.50 18.37
CA PRO A 67 20.02 -5.81 18.21
C PRO A 67 21.08 -6.08 19.30
N LEU A 68 20.81 -5.66 20.54
CA LEU A 68 21.74 -5.79 21.66
C LEU A 68 21.20 -6.71 22.74
N THR A 69 22.09 -7.56 23.22
CA THR A 69 21.96 -8.24 24.51
C THR A 69 23.27 -8.07 25.28
N VAL A 70 23.18 -8.02 26.61
CA VAL A 70 24.37 -8.01 27.47
C VAL A 70 25.24 -9.23 27.17
N GLY A 71 26.55 -9.00 27.03
CA GLY A 71 27.54 -9.99 26.61
C GLY A 71 27.85 -10.01 25.12
N THR A 72 27.02 -9.36 24.28
CA THR A 72 27.28 -9.25 22.83
C THR A 72 28.55 -8.46 22.56
N SER A 73 29.41 -8.97 21.67
CA SER A 73 30.57 -8.23 21.17
C SER A 73 30.16 -7.36 19.98
N VAL A 74 30.55 -6.09 19.99
CA VAL A 74 30.28 -5.11 18.93
C VAL A 74 31.57 -4.42 18.50
N ASN A 75 31.59 -3.88 17.29
CA ASN A 75 32.65 -3.00 16.79
C ASN A 75 32.04 -1.68 16.28
N THR A 76 32.87 -0.75 15.84
CA THR A 76 32.46 0.59 15.38
C THR A 76 31.58 0.59 14.13
N ASN A 77 31.48 -0.54 13.42
CA ASN A 77 30.62 -0.72 12.24
C ASN A 77 29.33 -1.50 12.57
N THR A 78 29.18 -1.98 13.81
CA THR A 78 28.02 -2.73 14.25
C THR A 78 26.97 -1.76 14.76
N ALA A 79 25.80 -1.71 14.12
CA ALA A 79 24.70 -0.87 14.59
C ALA A 79 24.20 -1.39 15.95
N VAL A 80 24.26 -0.52 16.96
CA VAL A 80 23.89 -0.85 18.35
C VAL A 80 22.46 -0.46 18.67
N ALA A 81 21.88 0.50 17.95
CA ALA A 81 20.46 0.82 18.00
C ALA A 81 20.03 1.46 16.68
N GLN A 82 18.73 1.52 16.44
CA GLN A 82 18.14 2.43 15.46
C GLN A 82 17.14 3.35 16.15
N ILE A 83 17.24 4.64 15.88
CA ILE A 83 16.33 5.66 16.38
C ILE A 83 15.57 6.24 15.19
N GLY A 84 14.24 6.24 15.26
CA GLY A 84 13.40 6.80 14.21
C GLY A 84 12.21 7.57 14.76
N ASN A 85 11.58 8.37 13.89
CA ASN A 85 10.33 9.04 14.19
C ASN A 85 9.15 8.15 13.81
N ILE A 86 8.51 7.53 14.81
CA ILE A 86 7.34 6.66 14.60
C ILE A 86 6.00 7.40 14.61
N ARG A 87 5.99 8.73 14.86
CA ARG A 87 4.76 9.53 14.78
C ARG A 87 4.38 9.84 13.34
N GLU A 88 5.35 9.76 12.44
CA GLU A 88 5.20 10.02 11.01
C GLU A 88 5.59 8.77 10.24
N LEU A 89 4.76 7.74 10.33
CA LEU A 89 4.92 6.54 9.52
C LEU A 89 4.52 6.82 8.08
N GLN A 90 5.30 6.27 7.16
CA GLN A 90 5.05 6.31 5.73
C GLN A 90 5.13 4.91 5.14
N ILE A 91 4.50 4.71 3.98
CA ILE A 91 4.60 3.48 3.22
C ILE A 91 5.58 3.71 2.07
N LYS A 92 6.60 2.87 1.96
CA LYS A 92 7.50 2.83 0.81
C LYS A 92 7.08 1.70 -0.11
N ALA A 93 6.78 2.01 -1.36
CA ALA A 93 6.37 1.04 -2.37
C ALA A 93 7.11 1.25 -3.69
N LYS A 94 7.16 0.19 -4.51
CA LYS A 94 7.80 0.21 -5.84
C LYS A 94 6.74 0.05 -6.93
N VAL A 95 6.69 0.97 -7.88
CA VAL A 95 5.77 0.96 -9.02
C VAL A 95 6.56 0.62 -10.30
N PRO A 96 6.11 -0.34 -11.13
CA PRO A 96 6.71 -0.59 -12.44
C PRO A 96 6.73 0.65 -13.32
N GLU A 97 7.79 0.83 -14.10
CA GLU A 97 8.00 2.01 -14.94
C GLU A 97 6.85 2.29 -15.92
N ARG A 98 6.24 1.23 -16.48
CA ARG A 98 5.09 1.34 -17.40
C ARG A 98 3.87 2.05 -16.81
N ASP A 99 3.74 2.04 -15.48
CA ASP A 99 2.60 2.60 -14.75
C ASP A 99 2.93 3.99 -14.17
N VAL A 100 4.09 4.57 -14.51
CA VAL A 100 4.55 5.86 -13.94
C VAL A 100 3.75 7.05 -14.45
N SER A 101 3.21 6.98 -15.67
CA SER A 101 2.47 8.10 -16.30
C SER A 101 1.24 8.54 -15.51
N VAL A 102 0.63 7.62 -14.75
CA VAL A 102 -0.54 7.88 -13.91
C VAL A 102 -0.18 8.28 -12.47
N LEU A 103 1.09 8.20 -12.08
CA LEU A 103 1.53 8.59 -10.73
C LEU A 103 1.60 10.10 -10.60
N LYS A 104 0.86 10.63 -9.63
CA LYS A 104 0.88 12.04 -9.24
C LYS A 104 1.00 12.15 -7.73
N GLN A 105 1.53 13.28 -7.27
CA GLN A 105 1.41 13.65 -5.86
C GLN A 105 -0.06 13.81 -5.49
N ASP A 106 -0.40 13.56 -4.23
CA ASP A 106 -1.75 13.59 -3.65
C ASP A 106 -2.71 12.53 -4.22
N LEU A 107 -2.23 11.63 -5.06
CA LEU A 107 -3.01 10.50 -5.54
C LEU A 107 -3.46 9.64 -4.37
N LYS A 108 -4.78 9.40 -4.29
CA LYS A 108 -5.39 8.64 -3.20
C LYS A 108 -5.07 7.15 -3.31
N ALA A 109 -5.00 6.49 -2.16
CA ALA A 109 -4.70 5.09 -2.05
C ALA A 109 -5.48 4.44 -0.90
N GLN A 110 -5.88 3.20 -1.11
CA GLN A 110 -6.42 2.34 -0.06
C GLN A 110 -5.35 1.32 0.34
N VAL A 111 -5.10 1.22 1.65
CA VAL A 111 -4.04 0.38 2.20
C VAL A 111 -4.67 -0.69 3.09
N SER A 112 -4.35 -1.95 2.83
CA SER A 112 -4.67 -3.06 3.71
C SER A 112 -3.38 -3.60 4.32
N LEU A 113 -3.34 -3.71 5.64
CA LEU A 113 -2.21 -4.28 6.37
C LEU A 113 -2.49 -5.75 6.65
N VAL A 114 -1.52 -6.63 6.40
CA VAL A 114 -1.69 -8.10 6.58
C VAL A 114 -2.12 -8.46 8.01
N ALA A 115 -1.69 -7.67 8.99
CA ALA A 115 -2.05 -7.84 10.41
C ALA A 115 -3.53 -7.56 10.72
N TYR A 116 -4.23 -6.77 9.89
CA TYR A 116 -5.60 -6.33 10.11
C TYR A 116 -6.49 -6.67 8.92
N LYS A 117 -6.96 -7.93 8.90
CA LYS A 117 -7.87 -8.42 7.85
C LYS A 117 -9.14 -7.56 7.83
N ASN A 118 -9.58 -7.21 6.62
CA ASN A 118 -10.78 -6.40 6.33
C ASN A 118 -10.75 -4.95 6.83
N GLN A 119 -9.59 -4.42 7.23
CA GLN A 119 -9.43 -2.99 7.49
C GLN A 119 -8.71 -2.31 6.33
N ILE A 120 -9.26 -1.16 5.95
CA ILE A 120 -8.70 -0.26 4.94
C ILE A 120 -8.27 1.01 5.67
N PHE A 121 -7.03 1.40 5.43
CA PHE A 121 -6.45 2.65 5.88
C PHE A 121 -6.31 3.55 4.66
N ASP A 122 -6.94 4.71 4.70
CA ASP A 122 -6.80 5.71 3.65
C ASP A 122 -5.40 6.34 3.70
N ALA A 123 -4.83 6.56 2.53
CA ALA A 123 -3.52 7.12 2.35
C ALA A 123 -3.46 7.97 1.07
N HIS A 124 -2.39 8.73 0.93
CA HIS A 124 -2.12 9.49 -0.29
C HIS A 124 -0.62 9.51 -0.61
N VAL A 125 -0.30 9.62 -1.89
CA VAL A 125 1.09 9.74 -2.36
C VAL A 125 1.65 11.10 -1.96
N ILE A 126 2.63 11.10 -1.06
CA ILE A 126 3.34 12.33 -0.64
C ILE A 126 4.59 12.60 -1.48
N ARG A 127 5.14 11.58 -2.13
CA ARG A 127 6.35 11.71 -2.95
C ARG A 127 6.47 10.60 -3.98
N VAL A 128 6.84 10.99 -5.19
CA VAL A 128 7.27 10.09 -6.26
C VAL A 128 8.76 10.32 -6.49
N SER A 129 9.56 9.25 -6.46
CA SER A 129 10.99 9.35 -6.76
C SER A 129 11.21 9.88 -8.18
N PRO A 130 12.09 10.87 -8.39
CA PRO A 130 12.47 11.29 -9.73
C PRO A 130 13.31 10.22 -10.44
N ILE A 131 13.96 9.33 -9.68
CA ILE A 131 14.89 8.31 -10.17
C ILE A 131 14.14 6.98 -10.39
N VAL A 132 14.41 6.36 -11.54
CA VAL A 132 14.04 4.97 -11.85
C VAL A 132 15.20 4.07 -11.42
N ASP A 133 14.90 2.99 -10.72
CA ASP A 133 15.85 1.92 -10.45
C ASP A 133 15.98 1.07 -11.72
N GLU A 134 17.12 1.13 -12.40
CA GLU A 134 17.33 0.49 -13.72
C GLU A 134 17.30 -1.03 -13.66
N VAL A 135 17.70 -1.62 -12.53
CA VAL A 135 17.78 -3.07 -12.34
C VAL A 135 16.38 -3.67 -12.19
N SER A 136 15.55 -3.05 -11.36
CA SER A 136 14.19 -3.51 -11.11
C SER A 136 13.15 -2.90 -12.05
N ARG A 137 13.52 -1.87 -12.83
CA ARG A 137 12.61 -1.06 -13.67
C ARG A 137 11.41 -0.54 -12.89
N THR A 138 11.67 -0.03 -11.68
CA THR A 138 10.65 0.54 -10.80
C THR A 138 10.98 1.94 -10.34
N LYS A 139 9.95 2.73 -10.03
CA LYS A 139 10.05 3.97 -9.25
C LYS A 139 9.60 3.72 -7.83
N GLU A 140 10.30 4.33 -6.89
CA GLU A 140 9.85 4.37 -5.49
C GLU A 140 8.80 5.46 -5.32
N ILE A 141 7.71 5.12 -4.63
CA ILE A 141 6.72 6.07 -4.15
C ILE A 141 6.61 5.99 -2.62
N TYR A 142 6.25 7.11 -2.02
CA TYR A 142 6.02 7.22 -0.59
C TYR A 142 4.60 7.70 -0.37
N LEU A 143 3.89 7.01 0.53
CA LEU A 143 2.53 7.36 0.91
C LEU A 143 2.47 7.70 2.40
N ALA A 144 1.67 8.69 2.77
CA ALA A 144 1.30 8.95 4.15
C ALA A 144 -0.11 8.39 4.40
N PHE A 145 -0.33 7.86 5.60
CA PHE A 145 -1.69 7.55 6.06
C PHE A 145 -2.43 8.86 6.36
N ASP A 146 -3.70 8.93 5.97
CA ASP A 146 -4.54 10.12 6.20
C ASP A 146 -4.88 10.27 7.69
N THR A 147 -4.77 9.19 8.47
CA THR A 147 -4.99 9.18 9.93
C THR A 147 -3.87 8.42 10.65
N ILE A 148 -3.40 8.97 11.76
CA ILE A 148 -2.48 8.27 12.67
C ILE A 148 -3.29 7.26 13.48
N ASP A 149 -3.14 5.97 13.18
CA ASP A 149 -3.72 4.89 13.96
C ASP A 149 -2.62 4.17 14.76
N PRO A 150 -2.71 4.07 16.10
CA PRO A 150 -1.71 3.42 16.95
C PRO A 150 -1.52 1.92 16.66
N LYS A 151 -2.42 1.29 15.89
CA LYS A 151 -2.28 -0.08 15.41
C LYS A 151 -1.21 -0.21 14.32
N ILE A 152 -0.94 0.86 13.59
CA ILE A 152 0.03 0.85 12.50
C ILE A 152 1.43 0.90 13.10
N ASN A 153 2.23 -0.13 12.80
CA ASN A 153 3.60 -0.23 13.28
C ASN A 153 4.59 -0.22 12.11
N ALA A 154 5.78 0.36 12.35
CA ALA A 154 6.89 0.22 11.42
C ALA A 154 7.26 -1.26 11.22
N GLY A 155 7.65 -1.61 10.00
CA GLY A 155 7.94 -2.99 9.59
C GLY A 155 6.72 -3.78 9.09
N MET A 156 5.50 -3.25 9.21
CA MET A 156 4.32 -3.91 8.65
C MET A 156 4.33 -3.94 7.13
N TYR A 157 3.82 -5.04 6.57
CA TYR A 157 3.60 -5.18 5.13
C TYR A 157 2.26 -4.60 4.71
N ALA A 158 2.27 -3.79 3.66
CA ALA A 158 1.12 -3.08 3.15
C ALA A 158 0.76 -3.55 1.73
N LYS A 159 -0.50 -3.95 1.54
CA LYS A 159 -1.12 -4.11 0.22
C LYS A 159 -1.80 -2.79 -0.15
N ILE A 160 -1.44 -2.22 -1.29
CA ILE A 160 -1.80 -0.86 -1.69
C ILE A 160 -2.60 -0.93 -2.99
N LYS A 161 -3.76 -0.28 -3.01
CA LYS A 161 -4.57 0.00 -4.21
C LYS A 161 -4.50 1.51 -4.47
N LEU A 162 -3.76 1.92 -5.48
CA LEU A 162 -3.70 3.32 -5.93
C LEU A 162 -4.96 3.63 -6.74
N LEU A 163 -5.57 4.78 -6.49
CA LEU A 163 -6.75 5.27 -7.20
C LEU A 163 -6.28 6.16 -8.35
N THR A 164 -5.80 5.56 -9.43
CA THR A 164 -5.11 6.22 -10.55
C THR A 164 -6.04 6.98 -11.49
N VAL A 165 -7.29 6.52 -11.61
CA VAL A 165 -8.29 7.07 -12.52
C VAL A 165 -9.63 7.01 -11.82
N LEU A 166 -10.28 8.17 -11.67
CA LEU A 166 -11.66 8.28 -11.24
C LEU A 166 -12.45 8.84 -12.41
N HIS A 167 -13.15 7.99 -13.14
CA HIS A 167 -14.14 8.43 -14.11
C HIS A 167 -15.44 8.69 -13.33
N LYS A 168 -15.63 9.95 -12.93
CA LYS A 168 -16.89 10.37 -12.33
C LYS A 168 -18.00 10.22 -13.37
N ASP A 169 -19.13 9.69 -12.94
CA ASP A 169 -20.33 9.55 -13.77
C ASP A 169 -20.17 8.57 -14.95
N ALA A 170 -19.25 7.59 -14.84
CA ALA A 170 -19.10 6.54 -15.84
C ALA A 170 -20.16 5.44 -15.64
N LEU A 171 -20.86 5.09 -16.73
CA LEU A 171 -21.75 3.93 -16.70
C LEU A 171 -20.91 2.66 -16.54
N CYS A 172 -21.22 1.88 -15.51
CA CYS A 172 -20.49 0.66 -15.19
C CYS A 172 -21.43 -0.55 -15.20
N LEU A 173 -20.95 -1.67 -15.75
CA LEU A 173 -21.64 -2.94 -15.75
C LEU A 173 -20.74 -4.06 -15.22
N PRO A 174 -21.29 -5.09 -14.55
CA PRO A 174 -20.57 -6.33 -14.33
C PRO A 174 -20.12 -6.92 -15.67
N ILE A 175 -18.91 -7.48 -15.73
CA ILE A 175 -18.39 -8.09 -16.95
C ILE A 175 -19.30 -9.19 -17.51
N ASP A 176 -20.02 -9.90 -16.63
CA ASP A 176 -20.94 -10.98 -16.99
C ASP A 176 -22.13 -10.50 -17.85
N ALA A 177 -22.46 -9.20 -17.80
CA ALA A 177 -23.50 -8.59 -18.63
C ALA A 177 -23.03 -8.32 -20.07
N ILE A 178 -21.72 -8.32 -20.32
CA ILE A 178 -21.11 -7.97 -21.61
C ILE A 178 -20.83 -9.25 -22.38
N GLN A 179 -21.30 -9.29 -23.62
CA GLN A 179 -21.05 -10.39 -24.56
C GLN A 179 -20.09 -9.92 -25.65
N THR A 180 -19.23 -10.83 -26.12
CA THR A 180 -18.28 -10.54 -27.20
C THR A 180 -18.50 -11.52 -28.34
N LEU A 181 -18.74 -10.99 -29.53
CA LEU A 181 -18.86 -11.76 -30.77
C LEU A 181 -18.11 -11.03 -31.89
N ASP A 182 -17.24 -11.74 -32.61
CA ASP A 182 -16.43 -11.19 -33.71
C ASP A 182 -15.70 -9.88 -33.33
N ASP A 183 -15.03 -9.87 -32.18
CA ASP A 183 -14.33 -8.71 -31.58
C ASP A 183 -15.22 -7.48 -31.29
N LYS A 184 -16.54 -7.64 -31.30
CA LYS A 184 -17.49 -6.58 -30.91
C LYS A 184 -18.13 -6.91 -29.58
N ASN A 185 -18.13 -5.92 -28.70
CA ASN A 185 -18.81 -6.02 -27.40
C ASN A 185 -20.25 -5.51 -27.54
N PHE A 186 -21.17 -6.24 -26.93
CA PHE A 186 -22.58 -5.87 -26.90
C PHE A 186 -23.24 -6.30 -25.60
N VAL A 187 -24.39 -5.71 -25.31
CA VAL A 187 -25.25 -6.04 -24.16
C VAL A 187 -26.69 -6.23 -24.62
N TYR A 188 -27.48 -6.91 -23.81
CA TYR A 188 -28.93 -7.02 -24.01
C TYR A 188 -29.65 -5.95 -23.18
N VAL A 189 -30.27 -5.00 -23.88
CA VAL A 189 -31.08 -3.94 -23.27
C VAL A 189 -32.54 -4.37 -23.23
N VAL A 190 -33.16 -4.29 -22.06
CA VAL A 190 -34.57 -4.65 -21.84
C VAL A 190 -35.48 -3.54 -22.37
N GLN A 191 -36.42 -3.92 -23.23
CA GLN A 191 -37.45 -3.04 -23.77
C GLN A 191 -38.71 -3.02 -22.89
N SER A 192 -39.58 -2.04 -23.11
CA SER A 192 -40.83 -1.86 -22.35
C SER A 192 -41.82 -3.00 -22.51
N ASP A 193 -41.72 -3.79 -23.58
CA ASP A 193 -42.57 -4.95 -23.88
C ASP A 193 -42.00 -6.27 -23.35
N SER A 194 -41.00 -6.21 -22.47
CA SER A 194 -40.28 -7.39 -21.92
C SER A 194 -39.54 -8.22 -22.97
N THR A 195 -39.17 -7.61 -24.10
CA THR A 195 -38.18 -8.16 -25.02
C THR A 195 -36.79 -7.58 -24.76
N VAL A 196 -35.76 -8.16 -25.36
CA VAL A 196 -34.40 -7.60 -25.34
C VAL A 196 -33.93 -7.19 -26.73
N THR A 197 -33.08 -6.18 -26.80
CA THR A 197 -32.36 -5.78 -28.02
C THR A 197 -30.86 -5.77 -27.78
N VAL A 198 -30.12 -6.18 -28.79
CA VAL A 198 -28.67 -6.16 -28.83
C VAL A 198 -28.21 -4.74 -29.08
N ARG A 199 -27.41 -4.22 -28.15
CA ARG A 199 -26.76 -2.93 -28.33
C ARG A 199 -25.26 -3.09 -28.25
N THR A 200 -24.57 -2.71 -29.32
CA THR A 200 -23.12 -2.64 -29.34
C THR A 200 -22.65 -1.57 -28.37
N VAL A 201 -21.63 -1.89 -27.58
CA VAL A 201 -21.04 -0.98 -26.60
C VAL A 201 -19.53 -0.86 -26.83
N GLU A 202 -19.00 0.32 -26.54
CA GLU A 202 -17.57 0.53 -26.41
C GLU A 202 -17.20 0.42 -24.93
N ILE A 203 -16.27 -0.47 -24.61
CA ILE A 203 -15.87 -0.72 -23.22
C ILE A 203 -14.56 0.01 -22.90
N GLY A 204 -14.45 0.50 -21.67
CA GLY A 204 -13.29 1.16 -21.12
C GLY A 204 -12.48 0.23 -20.23
N VAL A 205 -12.07 0.75 -19.08
CA VAL A 205 -11.29 -0.02 -18.10
C VAL A 205 -12.15 -1.07 -17.39
N ASN A 206 -11.56 -2.25 -17.17
CA ASN A 206 -12.11 -3.28 -16.29
C ASN A 206 -11.33 -3.29 -14.97
N VAL A 207 -12.04 -3.08 -13.86
CA VAL A 207 -11.47 -3.12 -12.51
C VAL A 207 -12.33 -4.02 -11.63
N ASP A 208 -11.74 -5.08 -11.09
CA ASP A 208 -12.38 -6.02 -10.16
C ASP A 208 -13.72 -6.61 -10.69
N GLY A 209 -13.84 -6.83 -12.00
CA GLY A 209 -15.03 -7.43 -12.64
C GLY A 209 -16.12 -6.42 -12.99
N ILE A 210 -15.89 -5.13 -12.74
CA ILE A 210 -16.74 -4.03 -13.17
C ILE A 210 -16.07 -3.36 -14.38
N VAL A 211 -16.83 -3.23 -15.46
CA VAL A 211 -16.37 -2.70 -16.73
C VAL A 211 -17.05 -1.37 -16.99
N GLU A 212 -16.24 -0.36 -17.30
CA GLU A 212 -16.72 0.93 -17.77
C GLU A 212 -17.31 0.80 -19.19
N ILE A 213 -18.43 1.48 -19.43
CA ILE A 213 -19.04 1.66 -20.75
C ILE A 213 -18.78 3.09 -21.22
N VAL A 214 -17.92 3.21 -22.23
CA VAL A 214 -17.50 4.49 -22.82
C VAL A 214 -18.56 5.02 -23.78
N ASN A 215 -19.25 4.11 -24.48
CA ASN A 215 -20.28 4.48 -25.45
C ASN A 215 -21.30 3.35 -25.64
N GLY A 216 -22.49 3.72 -26.10
CA GLY A 216 -23.55 2.78 -26.48
C GLY A 216 -24.62 2.58 -25.40
N LEU A 217 -24.55 3.22 -24.24
CA LEU A 217 -25.61 3.16 -23.22
C LEU A 217 -25.94 4.55 -22.67
N SER A 218 -27.11 4.66 -22.06
CA SER A 218 -27.58 5.84 -21.34
C SER A 218 -28.01 5.48 -19.93
N GLU A 219 -27.94 6.46 -19.03
CA GLU A 219 -28.43 6.30 -17.67
C GLU A 219 -29.91 5.89 -17.68
N GLY A 220 -30.28 4.90 -16.87
CA GLY A 220 -31.63 4.35 -16.80
C GLY A 220 -31.91 3.19 -17.77
N ASP A 221 -31.00 2.86 -18.69
CA ASP A 221 -31.09 1.64 -19.49
C ASP A 221 -31.09 0.39 -18.58
N LYS A 222 -32.08 -0.48 -18.74
CA LYS A 222 -32.13 -1.77 -18.04
C LYS A 222 -31.36 -2.83 -18.82
N ILE A 223 -30.37 -3.45 -18.18
CA ILE A 223 -29.48 -4.43 -18.81
C ILE A 223 -29.66 -5.81 -18.20
N VAL A 224 -29.61 -6.85 -19.03
CA VAL A 224 -29.57 -8.23 -18.55
C VAL A 224 -28.16 -8.56 -18.05
N VAL A 225 -28.05 -8.94 -16.77
CA VAL A 225 -26.77 -9.27 -16.11
C VAL A 225 -26.55 -10.78 -15.89
N ASP A 226 -27.59 -11.59 -16.07
CA ASP A 226 -27.53 -13.05 -15.91
C ASP A 226 -28.47 -13.74 -16.93
N GLY A 227 -28.11 -14.96 -17.35
CA GLY A 227 -28.88 -15.73 -18.34
C GLY A 227 -28.66 -15.31 -19.81
N THR A 228 -27.66 -14.47 -20.09
CA THR A 228 -27.37 -13.95 -21.44
C THR A 228 -27.07 -15.02 -22.48
N GLN A 229 -26.55 -16.19 -22.07
CA GLN A 229 -26.16 -17.28 -22.98
C GLN A 229 -27.32 -17.88 -23.80
N ASN A 230 -28.56 -17.68 -23.35
CA ASN A 230 -29.76 -18.20 -24.03
C ASN A 230 -30.54 -17.11 -24.78
N LEU A 231 -30.01 -15.90 -24.87
CA LEU A 231 -30.72 -14.75 -25.46
C LEU A 231 -30.27 -14.47 -26.89
N SER A 232 -31.20 -13.98 -27.68
CA SER A 232 -30.99 -13.44 -29.02
C SER A 232 -31.79 -12.15 -29.18
N GLU A 233 -31.56 -11.41 -30.27
CA GLU A 233 -32.34 -10.21 -30.61
C GLU A 233 -33.85 -10.51 -30.56
N GLY A 234 -34.61 -9.68 -29.85
CA GLY A 234 -36.06 -9.79 -29.71
C GLY A 234 -36.55 -10.92 -28.79
N ALA A 235 -35.65 -11.62 -28.08
CA ALA A 235 -36.05 -12.67 -27.15
C ALA A 235 -36.94 -12.10 -26.04
N GLN A 236 -38.04 -12.80 -25.75
CA GLN A 236 -38.87 -12.47 -24.59
C GLN A 236 -38.17 -12.90 -23.31
N ILE A 237 -38.22 -12.03 -22.31
CA ILE A 237 -37.68 -12.30 -20.99
C ILE A 237 -38.78 -12.19 -19.94
N ARG A 238 -38.48 -12.75 -18.77
CA ARG A 238 -39.23 -12.51 -17.55
C ARG A 238 -38.24 -12.00 -16.52
N GLU A 239 -38.46 -10.79 -16.01
CA GLU A 239 -37.65 -10.25 -14.92
C GLU A 239 -37.71 -11.23 -13.72
N ALA A 240 -36.55 -11.75 -13.30
CA ALA A 240 -36.45 -12.40 -12.00
C ALA A 240 -36.59 -11.33 -10.90
N ALA A 241 -37.09 -11.71 -9.72
CA ALA A 241 -37.25 -10.77 -8.61
C ALA A 241 -35.92 -10.03 -8.37
N ALA A 242 -35.95 -8.69 -8.49
CA ALA A 242 -34.76 -7.88 -8.68
C ALA A 242 -33.75 -8.01 -7.53
N ASN A 243 -32.56 -8.52 -7.82
CA ASN A 243 -31.36 -8.09 -7.09
C ASN A 243 -30.96 -6.75 -7.69
N THR A 244 -31.12 -5.68 -6.91
CA THR A 244 -30.80 -4.31 -7.32
C THR A 244 -29.29 -4.15 -7.44
N ALA A 245 -28.70 -4.58 -8.56
CA ALA A 245 -27.41 -4.08 -8.98
C ALA A 245 -27.66 -2.73 -9.65
N SER A 246 -27.72 -1.67 -8.85
CA SER A 246 -27.75 -0.30 -9.37
C SER A 246 -26.42 -0.03 -10.05
N ALA A 247 -26.44 0.48 -11.28
CA ALA A 247 -25.26 1.11 -11.85
C ALA A 247 -24.81 2.21 -10.87
N LEU A 248 -23.56 2.13 -10.43
CA LEU A 248 -22.88 3.13 -9.60
C LEU A 248 -22.00 4.00 -10.49
#